data_AF-A0AA35NRL1-F1
#
_entry.id   AF-A0AA35NRL1-F1
#
_cell.length_a   1.000
_cell.length_b   1.000
_cell.length_c   1.000
_cell.angle_alpha   90.00
_cell.angle_beta   90.00
_cell.angle_gamma   90.00
#
_symmetry.space_group_name_H-M   'P 1'
#
loop_
_entity.id
_entity.type
_entity.pdbx_description
1 polymer ?
#
loop_
_entity_poly.entity_id
_entity_poly.type
_entity_poly.pdbx_seq_one_letter_code
_entity_poly.pdbx_strand_id
1 'polypeptide(L)'
;MSKAVNKTEDDIVRLSQAMDALAKLIISKQKDGSQLQVEYKHKLKELEKVINLVLSLNDSAGTSVMDANGLDTMLRNGIEVLERDDRRYALIPIKPKEEGDSTDTPRDAASKKSNKKKKNKIKCSFCHQPGHTRARCETRLAQPPKE
;
A
#
# COMPACT_ATOMS: atom_id res chain seq x y z
N MET A 1 52.17 -19.92 -37.03
CA MET A 1 51.71 -20.31 -35.68
C MET A 1 50.88 -19.20 -35.00
N SER A 2 50.11 -18.39 -35.74
CA SER A 2 49.60 -17.09 -35.23
C SER A 2 48.15 -17.09 -34.72
N LYS A 3 47.45 -18.23 -34.74
CA LYS A 3 46.01 -18.30 -34.44
C LYS A 3 45.65 -18.36 -32.94
N ALA A 4 46.60 -18.69 -32.07
CA ALA A 4 46.33 -18.87 -30.64
C ALA A 4 46.32 -17.54 -29.86
N VAL A 5 47.09 -16.54 -30.30
CA VAL A 5 47.25 -15.24 -29.61
C VAL A 5 46.01 -14.35 -29.76
N ASN A 6 45.33 -14.38 -30.91
CA ASN A 6 44.12 -13.57 -31.13
C ASN A 6 42.93 -14.01 -30.25
N LYS A 7 42.86 -15.29 -29.87
CA LYS A 7 41.78 -15.81 -29.01
C LYS A 7 41.86 -15.25 -27.59
N THR A 8 43.08 -15.13 -27.05
CA THR A 8 43.29 -14.61 -25.71
C THR A 8 43.01 -13.11 -25.63
N GLU A 9 43.28 -12.35 -26.69
CA GLU A 9 42.94 -10.92 -26.74
C GLU A 9 41.42 -10.70 -26.83
N ASP A 10 40.72 -11.47 -27.67
CA ASP A 10 39.24 -11.44 -27.73
C ASP A 10 38.60 -11.81 -26.39
N ASP A 11 39.16 -12.78 -25.67
CA ASP A 11 38.68 -13.18 -24.34
C ASP A 11 38.94 -12.09 -23.29
N ILE A 12 40.06 -11.37 -23.36
CA ILE A 12 40.35 -10.22 -22.49
C ILE A 12 39.38 -9.05 -22.78
N VAL A 13 39.08 -8.77 -24.04
CA VAL A 13 38.11 -7.74 -24.44
C VAL A 13 36.69 -8.10 -24.00
N ARG A 14 36.31 -9.38 -24.10
CA ARG A 14 35.02 -9.86 -23.57
C ARG A 14 34.95 -9.75 -22.06
N LEU A 15 36.04 -10.03 -21.36
CA LEU A 15 36.12 -9.93 -19.91
C LEU A 15 36.00 -8.47 -19.44
N SER A 16 36.68 -7.52 -20.10
CA SER A 16 36.55 -6.11 -19.77
C SER A 16 35.15 -5.57 -20.03
N GLN A 17 34.50 -5.97 -21.14
CA GLN A 17 33.11 -5.64 -21.42
C GLN A 17 32.13 -6.23 -20.39
N ALA A 18 32.36 -7.46 -19.95
CA ALA A 18 31.56 -8.08 -18.89
C ALA A 18 31.75 -7.34 -17.56
N MET A 19 32.96 -6.88 -17.26
CA MET A 19 33.25 -6.10 -16.06
C MET A 19 32.63 -4.71 -16.09
N ASP A 20 32.67 -4.01 -17.22
CA ASP A 20 31.98 -2.73 -17.40
C ASP A 20 30.46 -2.87 -17.29
N ALA A 21 29.89 -3.94 -17.85
CA ALA A 21 28.46 -4.23 -17.72
C ALA A 21 28.07 -4.46 -16.25
N LEU A 22 28.89 -5.20 -15.49
CA LEU A 22 28.67 -5.43 -14.07
C LEU A 22 28.85 -4.15 -13.23
N ALA A 23 29.86 -3.34 -13.51
CA ALA A 23 30.05 -2.04 -12.86
C ALA A 23 28.84 -1.13 -13.09
N LYS A 24 28.33 -1.07 -14.33
CA LYS A 24 27.13 -0.30 -14.67
C LYS A 24 25.87 -0.80 -13.94
N LEU A 25 25.73 -2.12 -13.80
CA LEU A 25 24.63 -2.73 -13.04
C LEU A 25 24.72 -2.42 -11.55
N ILE A 26 25.91 -2.48 -10.94
CA ILE A 26 26.12 -2.14 -9.52
C ILE A 26 25.76 -0.68 -9.26
N ILE A 27 26.21 0.25 -10.11
CA ILE A 27 25.88 1.67 -10.00
C ILE A 27 24.37 1.89 -10.13
N SER A 28 23.71 1.22 -11.09
CA SER A 28 22.25 1.33 -11.25
C SER A 28 21.50 0.82 -10.01
N LYS A 29 21.88 -0.34 -9.46
CA LYS A 29 21.25 -0.91 -8.27
C LYS A 29 21.47 -0.08 -7.00
N GLN A 30 22.63 0.55 -6.85
CA GLN A 30 22.89 1.49 -5.76
C GLN A 30 22.06 2.78 -5.90
N LYS A 31 21.91 3.29 -7.12
CA LYS A 31 21.04 4.45 -7.40
C LYS A 31 19.58 4.13 -7.12
N ASP A 32 19.09 3.00 -7.61
CA ASP A 32 17.71 2.56 -7.36
C ASP A 32 17.45 2.34 -5.86
N GLY A 33 18.39 1.70 -5.15
CA GLY A 33 18.28 1.48 -3.70
C GLY A 33 18.30 2.77 -2.89
N SER A 34 19.14 3.74 -3.26
CA SER A 34 19.20 5.05 -2.59
C SER A 34 17.98 5.91 -2.93
N GLN A 35 17.51 5.91 -4.17
CA GLN A 35 16.30 6.62 -4.58
C GLN A 35 15.07 6.07 -3.86
N LEU A 36 14.91 4.75 -3.79
CA LEU A 36 13.80 4.11 -3.07
C LEU A 36 13.80 4.46 -1.58
N GLN A 37 14.99 4.54 -0.95
CA GLN A 37 15.11 4.98 0.44
C GLN A 37 14.75 6.45 0.63
N VAL A 38 15.12 7.32 -0.31
CA VAL A 38 14.77 8.74 -0.27
C VAL A 38 13.26 8.92 -0.39
N GLU A 39 12.62 8.21 -1.33
CA GLU A 39 11.16 8.22 -1.50
C GLU A 39 10.43 7.69 -0.26
N TYR A 40 10.92 6.60 0.33
CA TYR A 40 10.34 6.05 1.56
C TYR A 40 10.48 7.02 2.74
N LYS A 41 11.64 7.63 2.93
CA LYS A 41 11.86 8.67 3.95
C LYS A 41 11.00 9.91 3.70
N HIS A 42 10.77 10.27 2.44
CA HIS A 42 9.88 11.37 2.08
C HIS A 42 8.43 11.09 2.51
N LYS A 43 7.91 9.91 2.15
CA LYS A 43 6.56 9.47 2.57
C LYS A 43 6.41 9.43 4.09
N LEU A 44 7.42 8.94 4.80
CA LEU A 44 7.43 8.96 6.27
C LEU A 44 7.37 10.38 6.84
N LYS A 45 8.13 11.33 6.27
CA LYS A 45 8.08 12.74 6.68
C LYS A 45 6.72 13.38 6.37
N GLU A 46 6.08 13.03 5.26
CA GLU A 46 4.72 13.50 4.94
C GLU A 46 3.70 12.98 5.95
N LEU A 47 3.77 11.70 6.29
CA LEU A 47 2.90 11.10 7.31
C LEU A 47 3.15 11.72 8.69
N GLU A 48 4.41 11.91 9.07
CA GLU A 48 4.78 12.57 10.32
C GLU A 48 4.22 14.00 10.40
N LYS A 49 4.30 14.76 9.30
CA LYS A 49 3.70 16.11 9.23
C LYS A 49 2.19 16.07 9.44
N VAL A 50 1.48 15.14 8.78
CA VAL A 50 0.02 15.00 8.93
C VAL A 50 -0.34 14.59 10.36
N ILE A 51 0.37 13.63 10.93
CA ILE A 51 0.15 13.17 12.31
C ILE A 51 0.37 14.33 13.30
N ASN A 52 1.47 15.07 13.14
CA ASN A 52 1.76 16.23 13.97
C ASN A 52 0.71 17.34 13.81
N LEU A 53 0.12 17.50 12.62
CA LEU A 53 -0.95 18.48 12.38
C LEU A 53 -2.29 18.06 13.00
N VAL A 54 -2.60 16.76 13.00
CA VAL A 54 -3.84 16.21 13.58
C VAL A 54 -3.77 16.16 15.10
N LEU A 55 -2.63 15.75 15.66
CA LEU A 55 -2.51 15.41 17.08
C LEU A 55 -1.71 16.45 17.88
N SER A 56 -1.08 17.43 17.23
CA SER A 56 -0.22 18.45 17.84
C SER A 56 0.74 17.86 18.89
N LEU A 57 1.31 16.68 18.61
CA LEU A 57 2.10 15.88 19.57
C LEU A 57 3.40 16.57 20.03
N ASN A 58 3.80 17.65 19.35
CA ASN A 58 5.01 18.42 19.68
C ASN A 58 4.76 19.57 20.67
N ASP A 59 3.52 19.95 20.94
CA ASP A 59 3.24 21.00 21.91
C ASP A 59 3.07 20.38 23.30
N SER A 60 4.10 20.50 24.11
CA SER A 60 4.17 20.12 25.53
C SER A 60 3.23 20.94 26.44
N ALA A 61 2.28 21.67 25.87
CA ALA A 61 1.39 22.59 26.56
C ALA A 61 -0.08 22.27 26.25
N GLY A 62 -0.63 21.31 27.01
CA GLY A 62 -1.97 21.30 27.63
C GLY A 62 -3.27 21.54 26.83
N THR A 63 -3.23 22.03 25.59
CA THR A 63 -4.42 22.34 24.80
C THR A 63 -4.21 21.88 23.37
N SER A 64 -4.58 20.62 23.11
CA SER A 64 -4.59 20.02 21.78
C SER A 64 -5.64 20.74 20.93
N VAL A 65 -5.23 21.82 20.27
CA VAL A 65 -6.03 22.51 19.27
C VAL A 65 -5.50 22.06 17.92
N MET A 66 -6.23 21.13 17.31
CA MET A 66 -5.99 20.68 15.96
C MET A 66 -6.12 21.87 14.98
N ASP A 67 -5.17 22.06 14.07
CA ASP A 67 -5.26 23.09 13.03
C ASP A 67 -6.23 22.65 11.93
N ALA A 68 -7.51 22.97 12.15
CA ALA A 68 -8.59 22.65 11.23
C ALA A 68 -8.37 23.26 9.83
N ASN A 69 -7.75 24.45 9.74
CA ASN A 69 -7.56 25.14 8.47
C ASN A 69 -6.43 24.51 7.64
N GLY A 70 -5.32 24.16 8.29
CA GLY A 70 -4.22 23.44 7.66
C GLY A 70 -4.65 22.06 7.15
N LEU A 71 -5.45 21.34 7.95
CA LEU A 71 -5.98 20.04 7.55
C LEU A 71 -7.02 20.13 6.44
N ASP A 72 -7.90 21.14 6.48
CA ASP A 72 -8.94 21.31 5.47
C ASP A 72 -8.33 21.64 4.09
N THR A 73 -7.27 22.45 4.07
CA THR A 73 -6.49 22.74 2.87
C THR A 73 -5.82 21.48 2.31
N MET A 74 -5.26 20.62 3.17
CA MET A 74 -4.64 19.35 2.75
C MET A 74 -5.66 18.32 2.25
N LEU A 75 -6.86 18.29 2.83
CA LEU A 75 -7.93 17.36 2.47
C LEU A 75 -8.84 17.89 1.35
N ARG A 76 -8.52 19.05 0.76
CA ARG A 76 -9.29 19.71 -0.31
C ARG A 76 -10.74 19.98 0.10
N ASN A 77 -10.93 20.71 1.20
CA ASN A 77 -12.25 21.08 1.74
C ASN A 77 -13.07 19.85 2.15
N GLY A 78 -12.39 18.90 2.77
CA GLY A 78 -12.94 17.61 3.18
C GLY A 78 -13.32 17.55 4.64
N ILE A 79 -13.23 18.65 5.39
CA ILE A 79 -13.51 18.64 6.82
C ILE A 79 -14.80 19.38 7.10
N GLU A 80 -15.77 18.67 7.67
CA GLU A 80 -16.99 19.28 8.20
C GLU A 80 -16.87 19.37 9.72
N VAL A 81 -16.87 20.60 10.25
CA VAL A 81 -16.77 20.83 11.70
C VAL A 81 -18.17 20.91 12.29
N LEU A 82 -18.50 19.98 13.18
CA LEU A 82 -19.74 19.95 13.93
C LEU A 82 -19.50 20.32 15.39
N GLU A 83 -20.38 21.15 15.95
CA GLU A 83 -20.39 21.47 17.37
C GLU A 83 -21.54 20.74 18.05
N ARG A 84 -21.22 19.79 18.93
CA ARG A 84 -22.20 19.01 19.70
C ARG A 84 -21.70 18.91 21.14
N ASP A 85 -22.59 19.20 22.09
CA ASP A 85 -22.34 19.06 23.54
C ASP A 85 -21.07 19.82 24.02
N ASP A 86 -20.95 21.10 23.64
CA ASP A 86 -19.77 21.96 23.91
C ASP A 86 -18.43 21.40 23.39
N ARG A 87 -18.48 20.44 22.45
CA ARG A 87 -17.32 19.84 21.81
C ARG A 87 -17.38 20.03 20.30
N ARG A 88 -16.22 20.41 19.74
CA ARG A 88 -16.04 20.55 18.29
C ARG A 88 -15.46 19.26 17.72
N TYR A 89 -16.15 18.68 16.75
CA TYR A 89 -15.77 17.47 16.03
C TYR A 89 -15.45 17.81 14.59
N ALA A 90 -14.38 17.23 14.04
CA ALA A 90 -14.06 17.30 12.62
C ALA A 90 -14.43 15.97 11.95
N LEU A 91 -15.37 15.99 11.02
CA LEU A 91 -15.75 14.84 10.22
C LEU A 91 -14.93 14.80 8.94
N ILE A 92 -14.31 13.66 8.67
CA ILE A 92 -13.63 13.37 7.41
C ILE A 92 -14.50 12.35 6.65
N PRO A 93 -15.07 12.72 5.49
CA PRO A 93 -15.87 11.81 4.67
C PRO A 93 -15.05 10.60 4.24
N ILE A 94 -15.52 9.41 4.61
CA ILE A 94 -14.95 8.15 4.14
C ILE A 94 -15.42 7.94 2.71
N LYS A 95 -14.59 8.30 1.74
CA LYS A 95 -14.85 7.90 0.35
C LYS A 95 -14.64 6.39 0.25
N PRO A 96 -15.58 5.63 -0.34
CA PRO A 96 -15.32 4.24 -0.66
C PRO A 96 -14.08 4.20 -1.56
N LYS A 97 -13.15 3.29 -1.27
CA LYS A 97 -12.00 3.05 -2.13
C LYS A 97 -12.56 2.54 -3.46
N GLU A 98 -12.65 3.41 -4.46
CA GLU A 98 -12.84 3.00 -5.84
C GLU A 98 -11.76 1.95 -6.12
N GLU A 99 -12.16 0.70 -6.36
CA GLU A 99 -11.27 -0.41 -6.72
C GLU A 99 -10.73 -0.16 -8.14
N GLY A 100 -9.89 0.86 -8.30
CA GLY A 100 -9.49 1.37 -9.61
C GLY A 100 -8.06 1.92 -9.70
N ASP A 101 -7.24 1.82 -8.65
CA ASP A 101 -5.81 2.14 -8.75
C ASP A 101 -4.98 0.86 -8.50
N SER A 102 -5.11 -0.05 -9.46
CA SER A 102 -4.19 -1.17 -9.62
C SER A 102 -3.03 -0.68 -10.45
N THR A 103 -1.88 -0.54 -9.80
CA THR A 103 -0.53 -0.80 -10.33
C THR A 103 -0.48 -1.14 -11.82
N ASP A 104 0.20 -0.28 -12.59
CA ASP A 104 0.74 -0.59 -13.91
C ASP A 104 1.45 -1.95 -13.89
N THR A 105 0.75 -2.96 -14.41
CA THR A 105 1.33 -4.19 -14.95
C THR A 105 0.59 -4.48 -16.24
N PRO A 106 1.25 -4.41 -17.42
CA PRO A 106 0.62 -4.78 -18.67
C PRO A 106 0.56 -6.31 -18.72
N ARG A 107 -0.61 -6.88 -18.42
CA ARG A 107 -0.90 -8.28 -18.71
C ARG A 107 -2.27 -8.43 -19.36
N ASP A 108 -2.20 -8.51 -20.67
CA ASP A 108 -2.96 -9.37 -21.57
C ASP A 108 -4.46 -9.52 -21.34
N ALA A 109 -5.17 -9.01 -22.34
CA ALA A 109 -6.56 -9.31 -22.65
C ALA A 109 -6.90 -10.80 -22.50
N ALA A 110 -7.73 -11.12 -21.50
CA ALA A 110 -8.58 -12.31 -21.55
C ALA A 110 -9.83 -12.07 -20.70
N SER A 111 -10.91 -11.74 -21.41
CA SER A 111 -12.28 -11.64 -20.92
C SER A 111 -12.69 -12.86 -20.07
N LYS A 112 -12.82 -12.68 -18.75
CA LYS A 112 -13.41 -13.71 -17.87
C LYS A 112 -14.88 -13.39 -17.61
N LYS A 113 -15.74 -14.07 -18.37
CA LYS A 113 -17.19 -14.18 -18.14
C LYS A 113 -17.47 -14.53 -16.68
N SER A 114 -18.27 -13.73 -16.00
CA SER A 114 -18.71 -13.96 -14.63
C SER A 114 -19.68 -15.13 -14.57
N ASN A 115 -19.17 -16.33 -14.27
CA ASN A 115 -20.02 -17.45 -13.92
C ASN A 115 -20.69 -17.13 -12.57
N LYS A 116 -21.96 -16.72 -12.61
CA LYS A 116 -22.83 -16.59 -11.42
C LYS A 116 -22.83 -17.93 -10.68
N LYS A 117 -22.02 -18.03 -9.61
CA LYS A 117 -22.01 -19.20 -8.73
C LYS A 117 -23.41 -19.37 -8.13
N LYS A 118 -24.03 -20.53 -8.38
CA LYS A 118 -25.35 -20.86 -7.85
C LYS A 118 -25.33 -20.71 -6.33
N LYS A 119 -26.26 -19.91 -5.79
CA LYS A 119 -26.39 -19.68 -4.34
C LYS A 119 -26.70 -21.02 -3.67
N ASN A 120 -25.85 -21.44 -2.74
CA ASN A 120 -26.04 -22.68 -2.01
C ASN A 120 -27.25 -22.52 -1.06
N LYS A 121 -28.30 -23.31 -1.27
CA LYS A 121 -29.53 -23.32 -0.46
C LYS A 121 -29.42 -24.17 0.81
N ILE A 122 -28.26 -24.78 1.07
CA ILE A 122 -28.00 -25.57 2.28
C ILE A 122 -27.99 -24.63 3.49
N LYS A 123 -28.73 -25.02 4.53
CA LYS A 123 -28.77 -24.32 5.82
C LYS A 123 -27.46 -24.57 6.58
N CYS A 124 -26.89 -23.53 7.17
CA CYS A 124 -25.70 -23.65 8.03
C CYS A 124 -25.98 -24.59 9.21
N SER A 125 -25.07 -25.50 9.52
CA SER A 125 -25.27 -26.42 10.65
C SER A 125 -25.14 -25.75 12.04
N PHE A 126 -24.64 -24.50 12.10
CA PHE A 126 -24.46 -23.76 13.35
C PHE A 126 -25.63 -22.79 13.62
N CYS A 127 -25.97 -21.93 12.66
CA CYS A 127 -27.04 -20.93 12.84
C CYS A 127 -28.30 -21.20 12.00
N HIS A 128 -28.32 -22.29 11.23
CA HIS A 128 -29.46 -22.74 10.40
C HIS A 128 -29.97 -21.75 9.33
N GLN A 129 -29.24 -20.67 9.08
CA GLN A 129 -29.54 -19.76 7.97
C GLN A 129 -28.90 -20.26 6.66
N PRO A 130 -29.59 -20.10 5.52
CA PRO A 130 -29.06 -20.46 4.21
C PRO A 130 -28.01 -19.46 3.72
N GLY A 131 -27.21 -19.85 2.72
CA GLY A 131 -26.28 -18.94 2.03
C GLY A 131 -24.84 -18.96 2.54
N HIS A 132 -24.54 -19.70 3.60
CA HIS A 132 -23.17 -19.91 4.08
C HIS A 132 -23.00 -21.30 4.72
N THR A 133 -21.75 -21.73 4.88
CA THR A 133 -21.41 -23.00 5.53
C THR A 133 -20.95 -22.77 6.97
N ARG A 134 -20.94 -23.81 7.82
CA ARG A 134 -20.48 -23.75 9.23
C ARG A 134 -19.12 -23.06 9.38
N ALA A 135 -18.20 -23.30 8.44
CA ALA A 135 -16.87 -22.71 8.44
C ALA A 135 -16.90 -21.18 8.33
N ARG A 136 -17.80 -20.64 7.50
CA ARG A 136 -17.98 -19.19 7.23
C ARG A 136 -19.18 -18.60 7.96
N CYS A 137 -19.52 -19.14 9.12
CA CYS A 137 -20.63 -18.65 9.92
C CYS A 137 -20.15 -17.54 10.85
N GLU A 138 -20.65 -16.32 10.66
CA GLU A 138 -20.27 -15.14 11.43
C GLU A 138 -20.58 -15.30 12.92
N THR A 139 -21.74 -15.87 13.26
CA THR A 139 -22.12 -16.14 14.66
C THR A 139 -21.22 -17.16 15.34
N ARG A 140 -20.63 -18.10 14.59
CA ARG A 140 -19.62 -19.03 15.13
C ARG A 140 -18.28 -18.34 15.33
N LEU A 141 -17.87 -17.53 14.36
CA LEU A 141 -16.59 -16.80 14.41
C LEU A 141 -16.58 -15.71 15.49
N ALA A 142 -17.75 -15.19 15.85
CA ALA A 142 -17.92 -14.22 16.93
C ALA A 142 -17.83 -14.84 18.34
N GLN A 143 -17.87 -16.16 18.48
CA GLN A 143 -17.72 -16.84 19.77
C GLN A 143 -16.31 -17.43 19.88
N PRO A 144 -15.57 -17.16 20.97
CA PRO A 144 -14.30 -17.83 21.22
C PRO A 144 -14.54 -19.33 21.39
N PRO A 145 -13.61 -20.21 20.93
CA PRO A 145 -13.74 -21.63 21.14
C PRO A 145 -13.85 -21.91 22.65
N LYS A 146 -14.94 -22.54 23.06
CA LYS A 146 -15.04 -23.08 24.42
C LYS A 146 -14.13 -24.30 24.48
N GLU A 147 -13.12 -24.24 25.33
CA GLU A 147 -12.28 -25.37 25.72
C GLU A 147 -13.10 -26.47 26.41
#